data_AF-A0A3D3XY31-F1
#
_entry.id   AF-A0A3D3XY31-F1
#
_cell.length_a   1.000
_cell.length_b   1.000
_cell.length_c   1.000
_cell.angle_alpha   90.00
_cell.angle_beta   90.00
_cell.angle_gamma   90.00
#
_symmetry.space_group_name_H-M   'P 1'
#
loop_
_entity.id
_entity.type
_entity.pdbx_description
1 polymer ?
#
loop_
_entity_poly.entity_id
_entity_poly.type
_entity_poly.pdbx_seq_one_letter_code
_entity_poly.pdbx_strand_id
1 'polypeptide(L)' 'PVDLYVGGAEHATLHLLYARFWHRVLYDIGVVSTPEPFQALFNQGMIHATSYRDTRGKYYYESEVENRDGGWRALED' A
#
# COMPACT_ATOMS: atom_id res chain seq x y z
N PRO A 1 11.61 1.55 18.66
CA PRO A 1 10.86 0.96 17.52
C PRO A 1 10.61 2.00 16.41
N VAL A 2 10.21 1.55 15.22
CA VAL A 2 9.74 2.43 14.14
C VAL A 2 8.32 2.89 14.45
N ASP A 3 8.05 4.19 14.41
CA ASP A 3 6.73 4.75 14.74
C ASP A 3 5.65 4.38 13.72
N LEU A 4 5.95 4.49 12.43
CA LEU A 4 5.08 4.09 11.33
C LEU A 4 5.86 3.36 10.24
N TYR A 5 5.49 2.12 9.98
CA TYR A 5 5.99 1.34 8.85
C TYR A 5 4.91 1.26 7.77
N VAL A 6 5.26 1.61 6.53
CA VAL A 6 4.36 1.54 5.37
C VAL A 6 4.92 0.50 4.39
N GLY A 7 4.12 -0.50 4.06
CA GLY A 7 4.53 -1.59 3.16
C GLY A 7 3.34 -2.48 2.78
N GLY A 8 3.45 -3.22 1.68
CA GLY A 8 2.30 -3.94 1.16
C GLY A 8 1.91 -5.17 1.98
N ALA A 9 0.63 -5.53 1.94
CA ALA A 9 0.06 -6.65 2.71
C ALA A 9 0.59 -8.03 2.25
N GLU A 10 1.17 -8.12 1.05
CA GLU A 10 1.83 -9.31 0.53
C GLU A 10 2.97 -9.82 1.43
N HIS A 11 3.51 -8.95 2.30
CA HIS A 11 4.58 -9.30 3.23
C HIS A 11 4.10 -9.82 4.59
N ALA A 12 2.79 -9.98 4.80
CA ALA A 12 2.18 -10.36 6.08
C ALA A 12 2.77 -11.63 6.71
N THR A 13 2.90 -12.71 5.94
CA THR A 13 3.41 -14.01 6.43
C THR A 13 4.89 -14.24 6.12
N LEU A 14 5.55 -13.27 5.49
CA LEU A 14 6.96 -13.32 5.11
C LEU A 14 7.75 -12.33 5.95
N HIS A 15 8.19 -11.24 5.34
CA HIS A 15 9.04 -10.24 5.96
C HIS A 15 8.49 -9.74 7.30
N LEU A 16 7.19 -9.44 7.40
CA LEU A 16 6.61 -8.92 8.64
C LEU A 16 6.63 -9.96 9.77
N LEU A 17 6.48 -11.25 9.45
CA LEU A 17 6.63 -12.32 10.43
C LEU A 17 8.10 -12.53 10.81
N TYR A 18 9.00 -12.59 9.81
CA TYR A 18 10.43 -12.80 10.03
C TYR A 18 11.08 -11.66 10.81
N ALA A 19 10.72 -10.41 10.51
CA ALA A 19 11.20 -9.23 11.22
C ALA A 19 10.82 -9.30 12.70
N ARG A 20 9.56 -9.64 13.01
CA ARG A 20 9.11 -9.79 14.41
C ARG A 20 9.82 -10.93 15.13
N PHE A 21 9.98 -12.08 14.47
CA PHE A 21 10.69 -13.22 15.03
C PHE A 21 12.15 -12.86 15.39
N TRP A 22 12.90 -12.30 14.45
CA TRP A 22 14.30 -11.94 14.69
C TRP A 22 14.43 -10.77 15.66
N HIS A 23 13.54 -9.78 15.60
CA HIS A 23 13.54 -8.67 16.56
C HIS A 23 13.33 -9.18 17.98
N ARG A 24 12.47 -10.19 18.17
CA ARG A 24 12.28 -10.84 19.47
C ARG A 24 13.53 -11.57 19.94
N VAL A 25 14.19 -12.34 19.07
CA VAL A 25 15.47 -12.99 19.39
C VAL A 25 16.51 -11.96 19.83
N LEU A 26 16.63 -10.84 19.09
CA LEU A 26 17.57 -9.76 19.40
C LEU A 26 17.22 -9.02 20.70
N TYR A 27 15.93 -8.89 21.01
CA TYR A 27 15.47 -8.32 22.27
C TYR A 27 15.85 -9.21 23.45
N ASP A 28 15.61 -10.52 23.34
CA ASP A 28 15.88 -11.47 24.43
C ASP A 28 17.40 -11.57 24.74
N ILE A 29 18.29 -11.36 23.76
CA ILE A 29 19.75 -11.28 23.97
C ILE A 29 20.28 -9.87 24.28
N GLY A 30 19.39 -8.87 24.42
CA GLY A 30 19.74 -7.51 24.82
C GLY A 30 20.37 -6.63 23.73
N VAL A 31 20.30 -7.02 22.46
CA VAL A 31 20.84 -6.23 21.33
C VAL A 31 19.95 -5.04 20.98
N VAL A 32 18.63 -5.17 21.15
CA VAL A 32 17.66 -4.09 20.92
C VAL A 32 16.84 -3.83 22.19
N SER A 33 16.40 -2.59 22.37
CA SER A 33 15.72 -2.15 23.61
C SER A 33 14.19 -2.29 23.59
N THR A 34 13.58 -2.68 22.46
CA THR A 34 12.11 -2.81 22.33
C THR A 34 11.71 -4.22 21.92
N PRO A 35 10.57 -4.74 22.40
CA PRO A 35 10.15 -6.12 22.13
C PRO A 35 9.58 -6.34 20.72
N GLU A 36 9.14 -5.27 20.05
CA GLU A 36 8.60 -5.32 18.68
C GLU A 36 9.27 -4.24 17.79
N PRO A 37 9.41 -4.50 16.48
CA PRO A 37 10.10 -3.60 15.56
C PRO A 37 9.24 -2.39 15.13
N PHE A 38 7.92 -2.56 14.98
CA PHE A 38 7.01 -1.57 14.40
C PHE A 38 5.87 -1.23 15.36
N GLN A 39 5.68 0.06 15.66
CA GLN A 39 4.61 0.54 16.52
C GLN A 39 3.26 0.63 15.78
N ALA A 40 3.30 1.09 14.53
CA ALA A 40 2.17 1.09 13.61
C ALA A 40 2.58 0.54 12.25
N LEU A 41 1.67 -0.22 11.63
CA LEU A 41 1.79 -0.75 10.28
C LEU A 41 0.63 -0.22 9.44
N PHE A 42 0.93 0.36 8.28
CA PHE A 42 -0.07 0.75 7.30
C PHE A 42 0.22 0.07 5.96
N ASN A 43 -0.76 -0.67 5.45
CA ASN A 43 -0.61 -1.33 4.15
C ASN A 43 -1.15 -0.43 3.05
N GLN A 44 -0.27 0.11 2.21
CA GLN A 44 -0.73 0.88 1.05
C GLN A 44 -1.51 -0.03 0.09
N GLY A 45 -2.59 0.52 -0.48
CA GLY A 45 -3.35 -0.17 -1.52
C GLY A 45 -2.51 -0.35 -2.79
N MET A 46 -2.77 -1.43 -3.52
CA MET A 46 -2.15 -1.67 -4.82
C MET A 46 -2.75 -0.72 -5.87
N ILE A 47 -1.89 -0.09 -6.67
CA ILE A 47 -2.32 0.68 -7.83
C ILE A 47 -2.42 -0.29 -9.02
N HIS A 48 -3.64 -0.57 -9.46
CA HIS A 48 -3.89 -1.56 -10.51
C HIS A 48 -3.96 -0.97 -11.92
N ALA A 49 -4.49 0.26 -12.07
CA ALA A 49 -4.75 0.87 -13.38
C ALA A 49 -4.82 2.40 -13.29
N THR A 50 -4.79 3.05 -14.46
CA THR A 50 -5.07 4.48 -14.60
C THR A 50 -6.52 4.77 -14.18
N SER A 51 -6.71 5.86 -13.44
CA SER A 51 -8.04 6.37 -13.09
C SER A 51 -8.36 7.60 -13.92
N TYR A 52 -9.56 7.64 -14.51
CA TYR A 52 -10.05 8.77 -15.28
C TYR A 52 -11.04 9.56 -14.42
N ARG A 53 -10.95 10.89 -14.42
CA ARG A 53 -11.80 11.74 -13.59
C ARG A 53 -12.33 12.92 -14.38
N ASP A 54 -13.65 13.13 -14.33
CA ASP A 54 -14.27 14.30 -14.95
C ASP A 54 -14.09 15.58 -14.12
N THR A 55 -14.58 16.71 -14.63
CA THR A 55 -14.55 18.01 -13.95
C THR A 55 -15.45 18.09 -12.72
N ARG A 56 -16.39 17.16 -12.57
CA ARG A 56 -17.30 17.04 -11.42
C ARG A 56 -16.72 16.15 -10.31
N GLY A 57 -15.58 15.50 -10.56
CA GLY A 57 -14.92 14.60 -9.62
C GLY A 57 -15.40 13.14 -9.69
N LYS A 58 -16.24 12.77 -10.65
CA LYS A 58 -16.64 11.37 -10.88
C LYS A 58 -15.46 10.61 -11.47
N TYR A 59 -15.13 9.46 -10.88
CA TYR A 59 -14.13 8.53 -11.40
C TYR A 59 -14.75 7.53 -12.37
N TYR A 60 -13.99 7.15 -13.39
CA TYR A 60 -14.37 6.18 -14.42
C TYR A 60 -13.32 5.08 -14.51
N TYR A 61 -13.77 3.86 -14.72
CA TYR A 61 -12.94 2.72 -15.11
C TYR A 61 -12.46 2.90 -16.55
N GLU A 62 -11.36 2.22 -16.89
CA GLU A 62 -10.83 2.20 -18.26
C GLU A 62 -11.87 1.71 -19.29
N SER A 63 -12.76 0.80 -18.89
CA SER A 63 -13.87 0.32 -19.74
C SER A 63 -15.00 1.32 -19.94
N GLU A 64 -15.03 2.41 -19.19
CA GLU A 64 -16.08 3.44 -19.23
C GLU A 64 -15.62 4.71 -19.96
N VAL A 65 -14.38 4.72 -20.46
CA VAL A 65 -13.82 5.84 -21.21
C VAL A 65 -13.28 5.36 -22.56
N GLU A 66 -13.22 6.28 -23.50
CA GLU A 66 -12.54 6.07 -24.77
C GLU A 66 -11.66 7.25 -25.12
N ASN A 67 -10.61 6.98 -25.91
CA ASN A 67 -9.73 8.01 -26.44
C ASN A 67 -10.30 8.51 -27.77
N ARG A 68 -10.77 9.76 -27.80
CA ARG A 68 -11.20 10.47 -29.00
C ARG A 68 -10.28 11.67 -29.24
N ASP A 69 -9.62 11.70 -30.39
CA ASP A 69 -8.75 12.80 -30.83
C ASP A 69 -7.64 13.19 -29.82
N GLY A 70 -7.10 12.20 -29.09
CA GLY A 70 -6.07 12.42 -28.07
C GLY A 70 -6.62 12.85 -26.71
N GLY A 71 -7.94 12.94 -26.54
CA GLY A 71 -8.61 13.20 -25.27
C GLY A 71 -9.42 12.00 -24.78
N TRP A 72 -9.40 11.75 -23.47
CA TRP A 72 -10.25 10.73 -22.86
C TRP A 72 -11.64 11.31 -22.54
N ARG A 73 -12.69 10.61 -22.95
CA ARG A 73 -14.10 10.97 -22.67
C ARG A 73 -14.85 9.77 -22.14
N ALA A 74 -15.87 10.00 -21.30
CA ALA A 74 -16.77 8.95 -20.85
C ALA A 74 -17.62 8.43 -22.03
N LEU A 75 -17.91 7.13 -22.04
CA LEU A 75 -18.76 6.50 -23.06
C LEU A 75 -20.23 6.91 -22.95
N GLU A 76 -20.66 7.39 -21.79
CA GLU A 76 -22.06 7.77 -21.49
C GLU A 76 -22.40 9.24 -21.81
N ASP A 77 -21.49 10.01 -22.43
CA ASP A 77 -21.70 11.41 -22.84
C ASP A 77 -22.25 11.57 -24.28
#